data_AF-J4KTV9-F1
#
_entry.id   AF-J4KTV9-F1
#
_cell.length_a   1.000
_cell.length_b   1.000
_cell.length_c   1.000
_cell.angle_alpha   90.00
_cell.angle_beta   90.00
_cell.angle_gamma   90.00
#
_symmetry.space_group_name_H-M   'P 1'
#
loop_
_entity.id
_entity.type
_entity.pdbx_description
1 polymer ?
#
loop_
_entity_poly.entity_id
_entity_poly.type
_entity_poly.pdbx_seq_one_letter_code
_entity_poly.pdbx_strand_id
1 'polypeptide(L)' 'MDKKEFDGFLQKLNISKKDLAELVSMPYNTVNGWNGGTKPYPSWLKSWFENYEKSTRYEKIKELTKDL' A
#
# COMPACT_ATOMS: atom_id res chain seq x y z
N MET A 1 4.83 7.52 -9.54
CA MET A 1 4.91 6.07 -9.40
C MET A 1 4.49 5.42 -10.68
N ASP A 2 5.21 4.40 -11.11
CA ASP A 2 4.86 3.58 -12.27
C ASP A 2 4.26 2.22 -11.83
N LYS A 3 3.90 1.38 -12.80
CA LYS A 3 3.33 0.05 -12.51
C LYS A 3 4.31 -0.85 -11.76
N LYS A 4 5.61 -0.77 -12.06
CA LYS A 4 6.64 -1.60 -11.42
C LYS A 4 6.79 -1.21 -9.95
N GLU A 5 6.82 0.09 -9.65
CA GLU A 5 6.84 0.61 -8.29
C GLU A 5 5.57 0.21 -7.53
N PHE A 6 4.38 0.35 -8.14
CA PHE A 6 3.11 -0.04 -7.53
C PHE A 6 3.06 -1.53 -7.17
N ASP A 7 3.38 -2.41 -8.13
CA ASP A 7 3.41 -3.85 -7.90
C ASP A 7 4.47 -4.24 -6.85
N GLY A 8 5.60 -3.53 -6.83
CA GLY A 8 6.65 -3.71 -5.84
C GLY A 8 6.20 -3.40 -4.41
N PHE A 9 5.41 -2.35 -4.21
CA PHE A 9 4.82 -2.04 -2.90
C PHE A 9 3.84 -3.11 -2.45
N LEU A 10 2.95 -3.57 -3.32
CA LEU A 10 1.99 -4.64 -3.01
C LEU A 10 2.69 -5.93 -2.56
N GLN A 11 3.73 -6.35 -3.30
CA GLN A 11 4.53 -7.52 -2.94
C GLN A 11 5.26 -7.33 -1.61
N LYS A 12 5.92 -6.18 -1.43
CA LYS A 12 6.68 -5.88 -0.21
C LYS A 12 5.81 -5.87 1.05
N LEU A 13 4.60 -5.35 0.93
CA LEU A 13 3.62 -5.26 2.01
C LEU A 13 2.76 -6.52 2.14
N ASN A 14 2.91 -7.49 1.22
CA ASN A 14 2.10 -8.69 1.14
C ASN A 14 0.59 -8.41 1.13
N ILE A 15 0.17 -7.43 0.33
CA ILE A 15 -1.24 -7.06 0.15
C ILE A 15 -1.64 -7.13 -1.33
N SER A 16 -2.88 -7.52 -1.60
CA SER A 16 -3.47 -7.50 -2.93
C SER A 16 -4.07 -6.13 -3.28
N LYS A 17 -4.46 -5.93 -4.54
CA LYS A 17 -5.23 -4.74 -4.94
C LYS A 17 -6.60 -4.66 -4.26
N LYS A 18 -7.17 -5.80 -3.85
CA LYS A 18 -8.43 -5.86 -3.12
C LYS A 18 -8.24 -5.35 -1.69
N ASP A 19 -7.20 -5.84 -1.01
CA ASP A 19 -6.84 -5.38 0.32
C ASP A 19 -6.53 -3.87 0.31
N LEU A 20 -5.77 -3.40 -0.70
CA LEU A 20 -5.51 -1.97 -0.87
C LEU A 20 -6.80 -1.16 -1.02
N ALA A 21 -7.77 -1.64 -1.81
CA ALA A 21 -9.05 -0.97 -2.02
C ALA A 21 -9.83 -0.82 -0.70
N GLU A 22 -9.82 -1.87 0.14
CA GLU A 22 -10.41 -1.83 1.48
C GLU A 22 -9.66 -0.85 2.39
N LEU A 23 -8.32 -0.92 2.43
CA LEU A 23 -7.47 -0.09 3.27
C LEU A 23 -7.57 1.42 2.96
N VAL A 24 -7.73 1.78 1.69
CA VAL A 24 -7.89 3.19 1.25
C VAL A 24 -9.35 3.59 1.08
N SER A 25 -10.30 2.72 1.43
CA SER A 25 -11.74 2.95 1.31
C SER A 25 -12.16 3.40 -0.10
N MET A 26 -11.65 2.71 -1.12
CA MET A 26 -11.97 2.96 -2.53
C MET A 26 -12.61 1.72 -3.18
N PRO A 27 -13.46 1.90 -4.19
CA PRO A 27 -13.99 0.76 -4.94
C PRO A 27 -12.86 -0.05 -5.60
N TYR A 28 -12.94 -1.38 -5.50
CA TYR A 28 -11.95 -2.28 -6.10
C TYR A 28 -11.73 -2.00 -7.59
N ASN A 29 -12.80 -1.73 -8.35
CA ASN A 29 -12.71 -1.42 -9.77
C ASN A 29 -11.88 -0.16 -10.06
N THR A 30 -11.88 0.81 -9.14
CA THR A 30 -11.06 2.02 -9.26
C THR A 30 -9.59 1.69 -9.07
N VAL A 31 -9.25 0.99 -7.97
CA VAL A 31 -7.87 0.58 -7.66
C VAL A 31 -7.31 -0.35 -8.73
N ASN A 32 -8.12 -1.32 -9.18
CA ASN A 32 -7.71 -2.26 -10.22
C ASN A 32 -7.48 -1.57 -11.58
N GLY A 33 -8.19 -0.47 -11.83
CA GLY A 33 -8.09 0.30 -13.07
C GLY A 33 -6.81 1.15 -13.20
N TRP A 34 -6.07 1.40 -12.12
CA TRP A 34 -4.81 2.15 -12.21
C TRP A 34 -3.77 1.41 -13.04
N ASN A 35 -3.12 2.12 -13.95
CA ASN A 35 -2.16 1.55 -14.91
C ASN A 35 -0.93 2.43 -15.18
N GLY A 36 -0.87 3.66 -14.67
CA GLY A 36 0.26 4.57 -14.86
C GLY A 36 0.32 5.25 -16.24
N GLY A 37 -0.65 5.00 -17.12
CA GLY A 37 -0.84 5.68 -18.40
C GLY A 37 -2.12 6.51 -18.37
N THR A 38 -3.15 6.06 -19.09
CA THR A 38 -4.47 6.73 -19.15
C THR A 38 -5.18 6.83 -17.80
N LYS A 39 -4.85 5.92 -16.87
CA LYS A 39 -5.31 5.92 -15.49
C LYS A 39 -4.09 6.01 -14.57
N PRO A 40 -3.57 7.23 -14.34
CA PRO A 40 -2.39 7.42 -13.53
C PRO A 40 -2.66 6.99 -12.08
N TYR A 41 -1.60 6.60 -11.39
CA TYR A 41 -1.68 6.36 -9.95
C TYR A 41 -1.89 7.69 -9.21
N PRO A 42 -2.72 7.73 -8.16
CA PRO A 42 -2.89 8.94 -7.36
C PRO A 42 -1.55 9.43 -6.78
N SER A 43 -1.34 10.75 -6.76
CA SER A 43 -0.09 11.35 -6.27
C SER A 43 0.20 11.02 -4.80
N TRP A 44 -0.83 10.85 -3.98
CA TRP A 44 -0.74 10.51 -2.56
C TRP A 44 -0.39 9.04 -2.29
N LEU A 45 -0.57 8.15 -3.28
CA LEU A 45 -0.52 6.70 -3.06
C LEU A 45 0.88 6.21 -2.65
N LYS A 46 1.93 6.86 -3.16
CA LYS A 46 3.31 6.54 -2.74
C LYS A 46 3.54 6.83 -1.26
N SER A 47 3.17 8.02 -0.80
CA SER A 47 3.29 8.39 0.62
C SER A 47 2.43 7.52 1.53
N TRP A 48 1.27 7.08 1.03
CA TRP A 48 0.44 6.11 1.75
C TRP A 48 1.17 4.77 1.97
N PHE A 49 1.75 4.18 0.92
CA PHE A 49 2.52 2.93 1.04
C PHE A 49 3.71 3.06 2.00
N GLU A 50 4.47 4.16 1.89
CA GLU A 50 5.63 4.41 2.76
C GLU A 50 5.23 4.53 4.24
N ASN A 51 4.09 5.16 4.52
CA ASN A 51 3.59 5.29 5.89
C ASN A 51 2.99 3.98 6.42
N TYR A 52 2.29 3.23 5.58
CA TYR A 52 1.77 1.91 5.93
C TYR A 52 2.91 0.94 6.26
N GLU A 53 4.00 0.95 5.48
CA GLU A 53 5.20 0.17 5.79
C GLU A 53 5.81 0.56 7.15
N LYS A 54 5.94 1.85 7.42
CA LYS A 54 6.48 2.33 8.71
C LYS A 54 5.58 1.90 9.88
N SER A 55 4.26 1.99 9.73
CA SER A 55 3.29 1.58 10.74
C SER A 55 3.38 0.08 11.05
N THR A 56 3.42 -0.78 10.02
CA THR A 56 3.55 -2.23 10.22
C THR A 56 4.87 -2.62 10.89
N ARG A 57 5.97 -1.95 10.56
CA ARG A 57 7.27 -2.14 11.26
C ARG A 57 7.20 -1.69 12.71
N TYR A 58 6.57 -0.55 12.98
CA TYR A 58 6.40 -0.03 14.34
C TYR A 58 5.59 -1.00 15.21
N GLU A 59 4.45 -1.49 14.74
CA GLU A 59 3.63 -2.45 15.50
C GLU A 59 4.41 -3.75 15.78
N LYS A 60 5.22 -4.22 14.82
CA LYS A 60 6.08 -5.39 15.03
C LYS A 60 7.13 -5.15 16.12
N ILE A 61 7.78 -3.99 16.12
CA ILE A 61 8.76 -3.64 17.16
C ILE A 61 8.07 -3.53 18.51
N LYS A 62 6.95 -2.80 18.57
CA LYS A 62 6.16 -2.60 19.79
C LYS A 62 5.75 -3.92 20.44
N GLU A 63 5.30 -4.89 19.64
CA GLU A 63 4.95 -6.22 20.14
C GLU A 63 6.18 -6.98 20.67
N LEU A 64 7.32 -6.92 19.96
CA LEU A 64 8.57 -7.55 20.42
C LEU A 64 9.12 -6.91 21.72
N THR A 65 8.82 -5.63 21.96
CA THR A 65 9.29 -4.90 23.13
C THR A 65 8.28 -4.85 24.28
N LYS A 66 7.13 -5.50 24.15
CA LYS A 66 6.02 -5.39 25.11
C LYS A 66 6.32 -6.02 26.47
N ASP A 67 7.25 -6.97 26.49
CA ASP A 67 7.64 -7.75 27.68
C ASP A 67 9.07 -7.41 28.17
N LEU A 68 9.67 -6.32 27.67
CA LEU A 68 10.92 -5.74 28.20
C LEU A 68 10.63 -4.86 29.42
#